data_AF-A0A6H0ZYL8-F1
#
_entry.id   AF-A0A6H0ZYL8-F1
#
_cell.length_a   1.000
_cell.length_b   1.000
_cell.length_c   1.000
_cell.angle_alpha   90.00
_cell.angle_beta   90.00
_cell.angle_gamma   90.00
#
_symmetry.space_group_name_H-M   'P 1'
#
loop_
_entity.id
_entity.type
_entity.pdbx_description
1 polymer ?
#
loop_
_entity_poly.entity_id
_entity_poly.type
_entity_poly.pdbx_seq_one_letter_code
_entity_poly.pdbx_strand_id
1 'polypeptide(L)'
;MEWLMVAVAVAAVVALLLVRARDQRALQQRRDAELQKVKKVVEEDVTRFGEELTELHIDTLATELDVPMRQDYQRALDSYESAKALLHDVDDPAEVSAVTRVLEDGRYAQACVLARQDDEPLPQRRPPCFFNPRHGPAQTDVLWAPPGGQQREIPVCLADADRLTAGAEPDVRQVRNGNRMVPWYQGGPAYGAYADGYYGAYAMNGLFPAFLIGSMMSGIWDPAITSGDGTGDGGGDGGDISGTGGDGGDWSDPGGGDAGGDFGGGDAGGDFGGGDAGGGDFGGDFGGGDVGGGFDFGGFDF
;
A
#
# COMPACT_ATOMS: atom_id res chain seq x y z
N MET A 1 -53.32 23.74 0.97
CA MET A 1 -52.66 22.52 1.47
C MET A 1 -51.79 21.86 0.40
N GLU A 2 -52.25 21.73 -0.84
CA GLU A 2 -51.48 21.12 -1.94
C GLU A 2 -50.12 21.80 -2.22
N TRP A 3 -50.07 23.14 -2.30
CA TRP A 3 -48.82 23.88 -2.48
C TRP A 3 -47.81 23.68 -1.35
N LEU A 4 -48.26 23.47 -0.12
CA LEU A 4 -47.39 23.17 1.01
C LEU A 4 -46.82 21.75 0.91
N MET A 5 -47.63 20.78 0.50
CA MET A 5 -47.17 19.40 0.28
C MET A 5 -46.15 19.32 -0.86
N VAL A 6 -46.37 20.07 -1.95
CA VAL A 6 -45.41 20.16 -3.07
C VAL A 6 -44.12 20.83 -2.63
N ALA A 7 -44.19 21.95 -1.88
CA ALA A 7 -43.00 22.62 -1.37
C ALA A 7 -42.17 21.72 -0.44
N VAL A 8 -42.83 20.97 0.45
CA VAL A 8 -42.16 20.01 1.35
C VAL A 8 -41.54 18.86 0.56
N ALA A 9 -42.24 18.31 -0.45
CA ALA A 9 -41.71 17.24 -1.29
C ALA A 9 -40.46 17.70 -2.07
N VAL A 10 -40.49 18.92 -2.64
CA VAL A 10 -39.33 19.51 -3.33
C VAL A 10 -38.17 19.72 -2.35
N ALA A 11 -38.43 20.28 -1.16
CA ALA A 11 -37.42 20.47 -0.14
C ALA A 11 -36.77 19.15 0.31
N ALA A 12 -37.56 18.08 0.47
CA ALA A 12 -37.08 16.74 0.81
C ALA A 12 -36.20 16.14 -0.29
N VAL A 13 -36.59 16.29 -1.57
CA VAL A 13 -35.78 15.84 -2.70
C VAL A 13 -34.46 16.62 -2.79
N VAL A 14 -34.50 17.95 -2.63
CA VAL A 14 -33.29 18.78 -2.63
C VAL A 14 -32.36 18.39 -1.48
N ALA A 15 -32.89 18.21 -0.26
CA ALA A 15 -32.11 17.76 0.89
C ALA A 15 -31.44 16.39 0.63
N LEU A 16 -32.18 15.42 0.06
CA LEU A 16 -31.65 14.11 -0.30
C LEU A 16 -30.52 14.20 -1.33
N LEU A 17 -30.66 15.04 -2.37
CA LEU A 17 -29.62 15.25 -3.38
C LEU A 17 -28.37 15.91 -2.80
N LEU A 18 -28.52 16.87 -1.88
CA LEU A 18 -27.40 17.52 -1.20
C LEU A 18 -26.64 16.55 -0.29
N VAL A 19 -27.35 15.69 0.45
CA VAL A 19 -26.74 14.62 1.27
C VAL A 19 -25.95 13.67 0.38
N ARG A 20 -26.55 13.15 -0.70
CA ARG A 20 -25.83 12.27 -1.64
C ARG A 20 -24.61 12.93 -2.26
N ALA A 21 -24.70 14.20 -2.67
CA ALA A 21 -23.56 14.91 -3.24
C ALA A 21 -22.42 15.10 -2.22
N ARG A 22 -22.74 15.30 -0.94
CA ARG A 22 -21.74 15.36 0.14
C ARG A 22 -21.09 14.01 0.38
N ASP A 23 -21.89 12.95 0.46
CA ASP A 23 -21.39 11.59 0.70
C ASP A 23 -20.48 11.13 -0.45
N GLN A 24 -20.85 11.41 -1.69
CA GLN A 24 -20.04 11.12 -2.88
C GLN A 24 -18.71 11.88 -2.85
N ARG A 25 -18.73 13.17 -2.51
CA ARG A 25 -17.50 13.98 -2.37
C ARG A 25 -16.61 13.46 -1.24
N ALA A 26 -17.20 13.09 -0.11
CA ALA A 26 -16.45 12.54 1.02
C ALA A 26 -15.81 11.19 0.68
N LEU A 27 -16.53 10.31 -0.03
CA LEU A 27 -16.00 9.04 -0.52
C LEU A 27 -14.85 9.27 -1.52
N GLN A 28 -15.01 10.21 -2.44
CA GLN A 28 -13.98 10.54 -3.42
C GLN A 28 -12.72 11.09 -2.73
N GLN A 29 -12.87 12.01 -1.78
CA GLN A 29 -11.74 12.52 -0.98
C GLN A 29 -11.02 11.41 -0.21
N ARG A 30 -11.76 10.44 0.34
CA ARG A 30 -11.17 9.28 1.02
C ARG A 30 -10.39 8.41 0.03
N ARG A 31 -10.96 8.10 -1.13
CA ARG A 31 -10.30 7.33 -2.20
C ARG A 31 -9.04 8.03 -2.69
N ASP A 32 -9.09 9.34 -2.93
CA ASP A 32 -7.94 10.12 -3.36
C ASP A 32 -6.83 10.10 -2.30
N ALA A 33 -7.19 10.26 -1.02
CA ALA A 33 -6.22 10.21 0.07
C ALA A 33 -5.59 8.82 0.25
N GLU A 34 -6.36 7.75 0.07
CA GLU A 34 -5.84 6.36 0.09
C GLU A 34 -4.93 6.10 -1.11
N LEU A 35 -5.34 6.52 -2.31
CA LEU A 35 -4.54 6.42 -3.52
C LEU A 35 -3.19 7.11 -3.33
N GLN A 36 -3.16 8.35 -2.85
CA GLN A 36 -1.92 9.09 -2.66
C GLN A 36 -0.96 8.39 -1.68
N LYS A 37 -1.48 7.79 -0.60
CA LYS A 37 -0.65 7.05 0.37
C LYS A 37 0.03 5.83 -0.25
N VAL A 38 -0.74 5.05 -1.01
CA VAL A 38 -0.26 3.79 -1.57
C VAL A 38 0.60 4.04 -2.80
N LYS A 39 0.17 4.96 -3.68
CA LYS A 39 0.91 5.38 -4.88
C LYS A 39 2.32 5.85 -4.52
N LYS A 40 2.46 6.67 -3.47
CA LYS A 40 3.78 7.11 -2.98
C LYS A 40 4.69 5.95 -2.58
N VAL A 41 4.17 4.96 -1.85
CA VAL A 41 4.96 3.79 -1.42
C VAL A 41 5.45 2.98 -2.62
N VAL A 42 4.63 2.90 -3.67
CA VAL A 42 4.98 2.20 -4.92
C VAL A 42 5.91 3.02 -5.82
N GLU A 43 5.78 4.34 -5.86
CA GLU A 43 6.77 5.23 -6.48
C GLU A 43 8.15 4.98 -5.91
N GLU A 44 8.26 4.91 -4.58
CA GLU A 44 9.52 4.57 -3.91
C GLU A 44 10.02 3.16 -4.31
N ASP A 45 9.12 2.19 -4.53
CA ASP A 45 9.50 0.82 -4.94
C ASP A 45 10.03 0.76 -6.37
N VAL A 46 9.42 1.53 -7.27
CA VAL A 46 9.84 1.67 -8.67
C VAL A 46 11.19 2.38 -8.73
N THR A 47 11.36 3.50 -8.00
CA THR A 47 12.66 4.18 -7.90
C THR A 47 13.73 3.24 -7.37
N ARG A 48 13.43 2.52 -6.28
CA ARG A 48 14.36 1.56 -5.69
C ARG A 48 14.73 0.43 -6.66
N PHE A 49 13.76 -0.09 -7.42
CA PHE A 49 14.07 -1.12 -8.42
C PHE A 49 14.95 -0.57 -9.56
N GLY A 50 14.78 0.68 -9.97
CA GLY A 50 15.69 1.33 -10.92
C GLY A 50 17.12 1.47 -10.38
N GLU A 51 17.29 1.75 -9.09
CA GLU A 51 18.60 1.73 -8.42
C GLU A 51 19.20 0.32 -8.42
N GLU A 52 18.41 -0.69 -8.03
CA GLU A 52 18.79 -2.12 -8.02
C GLU A 52 19.24 -2.60 -9.41
N LEU A 53 18.59 -2.15 -10.49
CA LEU A 53 19.01 -2.46 -11.87
C LEU A 53 20.28 -1.73 -12.31
N THR A 54 20.52 -0.54 -11.76
CA THR A 54 21.78 0.19 -11.99
C THR A 54 22.94 -0.54 -11.30
N GLU A 55 22.72 -1.04 -10.09
CA GLU A 55 23.69 -1.89 -9.38
C GLU A 55 23.94 -3.20 -10.13
N LEU A 56 22.87 -3.89 -10.57
CA LEU A 56 22.99 -5.08 -11.41
C LEU A 56 23.82 -4.84 -12.67
N HIS A 57 23.65 -3.67 -13.31
CA HIS A 57 24.45 -3.31 -14.48
C HIS A 57 25.93 -3.23 -14.14
N ILE A 58 26.29 -2.58 -13.03
CA ILE A 58 27.67 -2.43 -12.56
C ILE A 58 28.27 -3.80 -12.25
N ASP A 59 27.54 -4.65 -11.53
CA ASP A 59 28.01 -5.98 -11.12
C ASP A 59 28.25 -6.89 -12.33
N THR A 60 27.46 -6.74 -13.39
CA THR A 60 27.54 -7.58 -14.59
C THR A 60 28.47 -7.04 -15.68
N LEU A 61 29.12 -5.88 -15.50
CA LEU A 61 29.98 -5.25 -16.53
C LEU A 61 31.10 -6.16 -17.04
N ALA A 62 31.66 -7.00 -16.18
CA ALA A 62 32.77 -7.89 -16.51
C ALA A 62 32.31 -9.31 -16.89
N THR A 63 31.01 -9.58 -16.88
CA THR A 63 30.44 -10.92 -17.06
C THR A 63 30.00 -11.11 -18.52
N GLU A 64 30.44 -12.19 -19.15
CA GLU A 64 29.89 -12.58 -20.45
C GLU A 64 28.46 -13.10 -20.28
N LEU A 65 27.47 -12.33 -20.76
CA LEU A 65 26.06 -12.71 -20.68
C LEU A 65 25.75 -13.80 -21.72
N ASP A 66 25.60 -15.04 -21.28
CA ASP A 66 25.06 -16.11 -22.12
C ASP A 66 23.59 -15.82 -22.51
N VAL A 67 23.01 -16.62 -23.41
CA VAL A 67 21.65 -16.36 -23.93
C VAL A 67 20.60 -16.38 -22.79
N PRO A 68 20.57 -17.38 -21.89
CA PRO A 68 19.64 -17.39 -20.76
C PRO A 68 19.80 -16.18 -19.83
N MET A 69 21.03 -15.81 -19.44
CA MET A 69 21.27 -14.68 -18.54
C MET A 69 20.82 -13.36 -19.17
N ARG A 70 21.05 -13.18 -20.49
CA ARG A 70 20.57 -12.01 -21.23
C ARG A 70 19.05 -11.92 -21.27
N GLN A 71 18.34 -13.05 -21.36
CA GLN A 71 16.88 -13.08 -21.34
C GLN A 71 16.34 -12.70 -19.96
N ASP A 72 16.95 -13.19 -18.88
CA ASP A 72 16.55 -12.84 -17.51
C ASP A 72 16.86 -11.35 -17.23
N TYR A 73 18.00 -10.84 -17.71
CA TYR A 73 18.34 -9.40 -17.62
C TYR A 73 17.31 -8.55 -18.35
N GLN A 74 16.99 -8.89 -19.61
CA GLN A 74 16.00 -8.16 -20.39
C GLN A 74 14.63 -8.17 -19.69
N ARG A 75 14.21 -9.30 -19.12
CA ARG A 75 12.97 -9.38 -18.34
C ARG A 75 12.97 -8.42 -17.16
N ALA A 76 14.09 -8.28 -16.44
CA ALA A 76 14.18 -7.34 -15.33
C ALA A 76 14.03 -5.88 -15.79
N LEU A 77 14.65 -5.51 -16.92
CA LEU A 77 14.48 -4.19 -17.55
C LEU A 77 13.04 -3.96 -18.02
N ASP A 78 12.44 -4.93 -18.70
CA ASP A 78 11.06 -4.84 -19.22
C ASP A 78 10.05 -4.69 -18.07
N SER A 79 10.28 -5.37 -16.94
CA SER A 79 9.50 -5.20 -15.72
C SER A 79 9.62 -3.78 -15.16
N TYR A 80 10.81 -3.18 -15.16
CA TYR A 80 10.97 -1.80 -14.71
C TYR A 80 10.25 -0.79 -15.61
N GLU A 81 10.37 -0.92 -16.92
CA GLU A 81 9.65 -0.08 -17.88
C GLU A 81 8.13 -0.25 -17.74
N SER A 82 7.67 -1.49 -17.59
CA SER A 82 6.25 -1.81 -17.39
C SER A 82 5.74 -1.25 -16.05
N ALA A 83 6.53 -1.34 -14.98
CA ALA A 83 6.17 -0.78 -13.68
C ALA A 83 6.04 0.75 -13.73
N LYS A 84 6.94 1.45 -14.44
CA LYS A 84 6.81 2.91 -14.66
C LYS A 84 5.56 3.26 -15.46
N ALA A 85 5.28 2.54 -16.55
CA ALA A 85 4.11 2.78 -17.38
C ALA A 85 2.81 2.58 -16.59
N LEU A 86 2.69 1.45 -15.87
CA LEU A 86 1.54 1.17 -15.02
C LEU A 86 1.38 2.23 -13.94
N LEU A 87 2.47 2.62 -13.25
CA LEU A 87 2.45 3.61 -12.18
C LEU A 87 1.99 5.01 -12.67
N HIS A 88 2.41 5.40 -13.87
CA HIS A 88 1.96 6.64 -14.50
C HIS A 88 0.44 6.66 -14.66
N ASP A 89 -0.15 5.53 -15.05
CA ASP A 89 -1.56 5.41 -15.37
C ASP A 89 -2.47 5.12 -14.15
N VAL A 90 -1.90 4.81 -12.97
CA VAL A 90 -2.70 4.53 -11.75
C VAL A 90 -3.57 5.73 -11.38
N ASP A 91 -4.88 5.52 -11.45
CA ASP A 91 -5.94 6.43 -10.99
C ASP A 91 -6.87 5.82 -9.93
N ASP A 92 -6.76 4.50 -9.68
CA ASP A 92 -7.47 3.79 -8.62
C ASP A 92 -6.51 3.01 -7.68
N PRO A 93 -6.75 2.99 -6.35
CA PRO A 93 -5.94 2.20 -5.41
C PRO A 93 -5.79 0.72 -5.78
N ALA A 94 -6.80 0.10 -6.39
CA ALA A 94 -6.77 -1.32 -6.76
C ALA A 94 -5.75 -1.62 -7.88
N GLU A 95 -5.47 -0.65 -8.76
CA GLU A 95 -4.54 -0.80 -9.88
C GLU A 95 -3.08 -0.90 -9.44
N VAL A 96 -2.78 -0.45 -8.21
CA VAL A 96 -1.45 -0.60 -7.60
C VAL A 96 -0.97 -2.05 -7.60
N SER A 97 -1.89 -3.00 -7.43
CA SER A 97 -1.58 -4.43 -7.42
C SER A 97 -0.82 -4.86 -8.69
N ALA A 98 -1.18 -4.32 -9.85
CA ALA A 98 -0.50 -4.60 -11.11
C ALA A 98 0.95 -4.11 -11.09
N VAL A 99 1.21 -2.91 -10.57
CA VAL A 99 2.56 -2.34 -10.46
C VAL A 99 3.43 -3.23 -9.56
N THR A 100 2.95 -3.56 -8.36
CA THR A 100 3.70 -4.37 -7.39
C THR A 100 3.95 -5.81 -7.88
N ARG A 101 3.02 -6.39 -8.65
CA ARG A 101 3.21 -7.70 -9.28
C ARG A 101 4.34 -7.67 -10.32
N VAL A 102 4.37 -6.65 -11.17
CA VAL A 102 5.44 -6.49 -12.16
C VAL A 102 6.80 -6.25 -11.50
N LEU A 103 6.83 -5.51 -10.39
CA LEU A 103 8.05 -5.33 -9.58
C LEU A 103 8.53 -6.65 -8.96
N GLU A 104 7.62 -7.49 -8.48
CA GLU A 104 7.95 -8.84 -7.99
C GLU A 104 8.55 -9.71 -9.10
N ASP A 105 7.92 -9.73 -10.28
CA ASP A 105 8.44 -10.40 -11.48
C ASP A 105 9.86 -9.92 -11.83
N GLY A 106 10.08 -8.60 -11.78
CA GLY A 106 11.36 -7.97 -12.08
C GLY A 106 12.45 -8.38 -11.09
N ARG A 107 12.16 -8.41 -9.79
CA ARG A 107 13.11 -8.84 -8.77
C ARG A 107 13.42 -10.33 -8.82
N TYR A 108 12.45 -11.16 -9.19
CA TYR A 108 12.74 -12.56 -9.48
C TYR A 108 13.69 -12.71 -10.68
N ALA A 109 13.47 -11.95 -11.75
CA ALA A 109 14.36 -11.95 -12.92
C ALA A 109 15.77 -11.46 -12.57
N GLN A 110 15.90 -10.39 -11.78
CA GLN A 110 17.17 -9.92 -11.23
C GLN A 110 17.89 -11.01 -10.42
N ALA A 111 17.17 -11.72 -9.53
CA ALA A 111 17.74 -12.82 -8.76
C ALA A 111 18.23 -13.98 -9.65
N CYS A 112 17.54 -14.27 -10.76
CA CYS A 112 18.03 -15.24 -11.75
C CYS A 112 19.32 -14.77 -12.45
N VAL A 113 19.47 -13.48 -12.74
CA VAL A 113 20.71 -12.93 -13.33
C VAL A 113 21.87 -13.11 -12.36
N LEU A 114 21.70 -12.71 -11.10
CA LEU A 114 22.74 -12.85 -10.07
C LEU A 114 23.12 -14.32 -9.84
N ALA A 115 22.14 -15.22 -9.73
CA ALA A 115 22.42 -16.65 -9.58
C ALA A 115 23.25 -17.21 -10.75
N ARG A 116 22.96 -16.79 -12.00
CA ARG A 116 23.77 -17.21 -13.16
C ARG A 116 25.16 -16.62 -13.16
N GLN A 117 25.30 -15.36 -12.74
CA GLN A 117 26.60 -14.71 -12.61
C GLN A 117 27.51 -15.47 -11.64
N ASP A 118 26.94 -15.94 -10.54
CA ASP A 118 27.67 -16.59 -9.45
C ASP A 118 27.77 -18.13 -9.60
N ASP A 119 27.29 -18.69 -10.72
CA ASP A 119 27.18 -20.14 -10.96
C ASP A 119 26.38 -20.88 -9.88
N GLU A 120 25.38 -20.19 -9.31
CA GLU A 120 24.47 -20.72 -8.32
C GLU A 120 23.19 -21.31 -8.94
N PRO A 121 22.52 -22.26 -8.26
CA PRO A 121 21.21 -22.73 -8.68
C PRO A 121 20.21 -21.58 -8.81
N LEU A 122 19.39 -21.60 -9.87
CA LEU A 122 18.35 -20.59 -10.05
C LEU A 122 17.39 -20.57 -8.85
N PRO A 123 16.96 -19.38 -8.40
CA PRO A 123 16.03 -19.25 -7.29
C PRO A 123 14.71 -19.92 -7.63
N GLN A 124 14.08 -20.52 -6.62
CA GLN A 124 12.70 -21.00 -6.75
C GLN A 124 11.74 -19.81 -6.81
N ARG A 125 10.64 -19.94 -7.56
CA ARG A 125 9.59 -18.92 -7.61
C ARG A 125 8.75 -18.94 -6.32
N ARG A 126 9.26 -18.25 -5.31
CA ARG A 126 8.70 -18.12 -3.96
C ARG A 126 8.14 -16.71 -3.75
N PRO A 127 7.22 -16.51 -2.79
CA PRO A 127 6.81 -15.17 -2.39
C PRO A 127 8.03 -14.31 -2.05
N PRO A 128 7.96 -12.98 -2.22
CA PRO A 128 9.04 -12.12 -1.80
C PRO A 128 9.17 -12.13 -0.27
N CYS A 129 10.28 -11.58 0.26
CA CYS A 129 10.48 -11.49 1.71
C CYS A 129 9.29 -10.80 2.39
N PHE A 130 8.75 -11.42 3.44
CA PHE A 130 7.61 -10.89 4.20
C PHE A 130 7.93 -9.55 4.85
N PHE A 131 9.14 -9.34 5.39
CA PHE A 131 9.46 -8.09 6.07
C PHE A 131 9.60 -6.93 5.10
N ASN A 132 10.15 -7.17 3.91
CA ASN A 132 10.29 -6.18 2.87
C ASN A 132 10.26 -6.84 1.49
N PRO A 133 9.18 -6.66 0.71
CA PRO A 133 9.07 -7.26 -0.62
C PRO A 133 10.21 -6.87 -1.57
N ARG A 134 10.91 -5.76 -1.30
CA ARG A 134 12.04 -5.28 -2.10
C ARG A 134 13.28 -6.17 -2.00
N HIS A 135 13.39 -7.01 -0.97
CA HIS A 135 14.51 -7.95 -0.86
C HIS A 135 14.44 -9.10 -1.89
N GLY A 136 13.38 -9.18 -2.67
CA GLY A 136 13.20 -10.22 -3.68
C GLY A 136 12.72 -11.54 -3.10
N PRO A 137 12.87 -12.66 -3.84
CA PRO A 137 12.32 -13.96 -3.49
C PRO A 137 12.82 -14.45 -2.12
N ALA A 138 11.90 -14.94 -1.29
CA ALA A 138 12.25 -15.60 -0.05
C ALA A 138 13.04 -16.89 -0.30
N GLN A 139 13.96 -17.20 0.60
CA GLN A 139 14.85 -18.36 0.50
C GLN A 139 14.58 -19.39 1.60
N THR A 140 13.97 -18.97 2.70
CA THR A 140 13.58 -19.84 3.81
C THR A 140 12.30 -19.33 4.45
N ASP A 141 11.71 -20.17 5.29
CA ASP A 141 10.55 -19.82 6.11
C ASP A 141 10.96 -19.78 7.59
N VAL A 142 10.43 -18.82 8.34
CA VAL A 142 10.70 -18.66 9.77
C VAL A 142 9.42 -18.58 10.58
N LEU A 143 9.42 -19.18 11.77
CA LEU A 143 8.33 -19.04 12.72
C LEU A 143 8.48 -17.71 13.47
N TRP A 144 7.59 -16.76 13.19
CA TRP A 144 7.68 -15.40 13.72
C TRP A 144 6.30 -14.87 14.12
N ALA A 145 6.28 -13.96 15.10
CA ALA A 145 5.10 -13.21 15.50
C ALA A 145 5.46 -11.72 15.64
N PRO A 146 4.55 -10.80 15.26
CA PRO A 146 4.71 -9.41 15.68
C PRO A 146 4.53 -9.31 17.21
N PRO A 147 4.94 -8.19 17.83
CA PRO A 147 4.61 -7.92 19.23
C PRO A 147 3.12 -8.10 19.52
N GLY A 148 2.78 -8.93 20.51
CA GLY A 148 1.39 -9.24 20.89
C GLY A 148 0.63 -10.15 19.92
N GLY A 149 1.25 -10.61 18.83
CA GLY A 149 0.63 -11.50 17.85
C GLY A 149 0.90 -12.98 18.08
N GLN A 150 0.32 -13.80 17.20
CA GLN A 150 0.52 -15.25 17.18
C GLN A 150 1.65 -15.63 16.23
N GLN A 151 2.47 -16.60 16.66
CA GLN A 151 3.55 -17.18 15.85
C GLN A 151 3.01 -17.89 14.62
N ARG A 152 3.60 -17.57 13.47
CA ARG A 152 3.26 -18.09 12.15
C ARG A 152 4.51 -18.25 11.30
N GLU A 153 4.44 -19.20 10.39
CA GLU A 153 5.47 -19.40 9.39
C GLU A 153 5.33 -18.33 8.31
N ILE A 154 6.42 -17.60 8.05
CA ILE A 154 6.48 -16.52 7.06
C ILE A 154 7.71 -16.69 6.15
N PRO A 155 7.59 -16.39 4.85
CA PRO A 155 8.71 -16.46 3.92
C PRO A 155 9.63 -15.25 4.09
N VAL A 156 10.94 -15.50 4.20
CA VAL A 156 11.96 -14.44 4.43
C VAL A 156 13.20 -14.64 3.56
N CYS A 157 13.88 -13.54 3.25
CA CYS A 157 15.21 -13.58 2.63
C CYS A 157 16.26 -14.09 3.64
N LEU A 158 17.41 -14.57 3.16
CA LEU A 158 18.48 -15.02 4.06
C LEU A 158 18.99 -13.89 4.98
N ALA A 159 19.09 -12.65 4.46
CA ALA A 159 19.57 -11.53 5.27
C ALA A 159 18.68 -11.25 6.49
N ASP A 160 17.35 -11.33 6.35
CA ASP A 160 16.43 -11.16 7.48
C ASP A 160 16.37 -12.41 8.37
N ALA A 161 16.52 -13.61 7.80
CA ALA A 161 16.65 -14.83 8.60
C ALA A 161 17.90 -14.77 9.51
N ASP A 162 19.01 -14.25 9.00
CA ASP A 162 20.26 -14.06 9.74
C ASP A 162 20.11 -13.00 10.83
N ARG A 163 19.44 -11.87 10.53
CA ARG A 163 19.11 -10.84 11.55
C ARG A 163 18.30 -11.43 12.69
N LEU A 164 17.24 -12.17 12.39
CA LEU A 164 16.41 -12.82 13.40
C LEU A 164 17.20 -13.82 14.24
N THR A 165 18.05 -14.63 13.61
CA THR A 165 18.90 -15.61 14.30
C THR A 165 19.91 -14.92 15.23
N ALA A 166 20.41 -13.75 14.85
CA ALA A 166 21.29 -12.93 15.66
C ALA A 166 20.55 -12.13 16.76
N GLY A 167 19.22 -12.22 16.84
CA GLY A 167 18.40 -11.43 17.77
C GLY A 167 18.27 -9.96 17.40
N ALA A 168 18.60 -9.59 16.15
CA ALA A 168 18.41 -8.26 15.60
C ALA A 168 17.01 -8.10 14.98
N GLU A 169 16.55 -6.86 14.87
CA GLU A 169 15.31 -6.55 14.15
C GLU A 169 15.51 -6.81 12.64
N PRO A 170 14.53 -7.41 11.95
CA PRO A 170 14.57 -7.55 10.50
C PRO A 170 14.47 -6.18 9.82
N ASP A 171 14.92 -6.07 8.56
CA ASP A 171 14.80 -4.84 7.79
C ASP A 171 13.38 -4.70 7.22
N VAL A 172 12.47 -4.23 8.07
CA VAL A 172 11.04 -4.15 7.75
C VAL A 172 10.72 -2.93 6.90
N ARG A 173 9.97 -3.13 5.81
CA ARG A 173 9.44 -2.02 5.02
C ARG A 173 8.45 -1.21 5.85
N GLN A 174 8.77 0.07 6.01
CA GLN A 174 7.91 1.07 6.64
C GLN A 174 7.00 1.75 5.61
N VAL A 175 5.75 1.97 5.99
CA VAL A 175 4.73 2.70 5.22
C VAL A 175 4.03 3.74 6.10
N ARG A 176 3.39 4.72 5.49
CA ARG A 176 2.72 5.80 6.23
C ARG A 176 1.30 5.42 6.61
N ASN A 177 1.02 5.35 7.92
CA ASN A 177 -0.34 5.27 8.45
C ASN A 177 -0.62 6.50 9.34
N GLY A 178 -1.42 7.44 8.82
CA GLY A 178 -1.62 8.75 9.42
C GLY A 178 -0.31 9.53 9.53
N ASN A 179 0.04 9.95 10.75
CA ASN A 179 1.28 10.69 11.04
C ASN A 179 2.46 9.80 11.45
N ARG A 180 2.30 8.47 11.41
CA ARG A 180 3.32 7.51 11.84
C ARG A 180 3.83 6.69 10.66
N MET A 181 5.09 6.29 10.73
CA MET A 181 5.63 5.21 9.91
C MET A 181 5.43 3.91 10.70
N VAL A 182 4.83 2.93 10.04
CA VAL A 182 4.55 1.61 10.62
C VAL A 182 5.01 0.54 9.64
N PRO A 183 5.31 -0.70 10.10
CA PRO A 183 5.51 -1.83 9.22
C PRO A 183 4.40 -1.93 8.17
N TRP A 184 4.74 -2.32 6.94
CA TRP A 184 3.77 -2.40 5.85
C TRP A 184 2.56 -3.27 6.21
N TYR A 185 2.78 -4.36 6.95
CA TYR A 185 1.73 -5.25 7.44
C TYR A 185 0.81 -4.64 8.53
N GLN A 186 1.15 -3.46 9.05
CA GLN A 186 0.33 -2.65 9.96
C GLN A 186 -0.16 -1.35 9.30
N GLY A 187 0.05 -1.18 8.00
CA GLY A 187 -0.33 0.02 7.26
C GLY A 187 -1.85 0.25 7.15
N GLY A 188 -2.65 -0.79 7.42
CA GLY A 188 -4.11 -0.78 7.35
C GLY A 188 -4.66 -1.15 5.95
N PRO A 189 -6.00 -1.15 5.79
CA PRO A 189 -6.68 -1.70 4.61
C PRO A 189 -6.29 -1.04 3.28
N ALA A 190 -5.87 0.23 3.30
CA ALA A 190 -5.42 0.95 2.11
C ALA A 190 -4.26 0.23 1.38
N TYR A 191 -3.40 -0.47 2.12
CA TYR A 191 -2.29 -1.23 1.55
C TYR A 191 -2.69 -2.64 1.07
N GLY A 192 -3.98 -2.97 1.04
CA GLY A 192 -4.47 -4.29 0.58
C GLY A 192 -4.06 -4.60 -0.86
N ALA A 193 -4.26 -3.68 -1.80
CA ALA A 193 -3.87 -3.86 -3.20
C ALA A 193 -2.35 -3.94 -3.39
N TYR A 194 -1.60 -3.17 -2.61
CA TYR A 194 -0.13 -3.24 -2.54
C TYR A 194 0.33 -4.65 -2.13
N ALA A 195 -0.27 -5.21 -1.08
CA ALA A 195 0.04 -6.55 -0.62
C ALA A 195 -0.42 -7.62 -1.62
N ASP A 196 -1.60 -7.46 -2.22
CA ASP A 196 -2.14 -8.42 -3.19
C ASP A 196 -1.26 -8.57 -4.42
N GLY A 197 -0.67 -7.47 -4.92
CA GLY A 197 0.22 -7.57 -6.07
C GLY A 197 1.49 -8.37 -5.79
N TYR A 198 2.10 -8.18 -4.61
CA TYR A 198 3.29 -8.94 -4.20
C TYR A 198 2.99 -10.39 -3.80
N TYR A 199 1.88 -10.63 -3.10
CA TYR A 199 1.64 -11.89 -2.38
C TYR A 199 0.40 -12.67 -2.84
N GLY A 200 -0.53 -12.04 -3.57
CA GLY A 200 -1.85 -12.62 -3.89
C GLY A 200 -1.77 -13.92 -4.70
N ALA A 201 -0.91 -13.98 -5.71
CA ALA A 201 -0.70 -15.21 -6.49
C ALA A 201 -0.16 -16.36 -5.63
N TYR A 202 0.70 -16.05 -4.67
CA TYR A 202 1.26 -17.03 -3.75
C TYR A 202 0.26 -17.48 -2.69
N ALA A 203 -0.61 -16.58 -2.24
CA ALA A 203 -1.70 -16.91 -1.33
C ALA A 203 -2.69 -17.89 -1.96
N MET A 204 -3.02 -17.69 -3.25
CA MET A 204 -3.90 -18.59 -4.00
C MET A 204 -3.28 -19.99 -4.22
N ASN A 205 -1.96 -20.06 -4.33
CA ASN A 205 -1.23 -21.33 -4.52
C ASN A 205 -0.75 -21.96 -3.20
N GLY A 206 -1.15 -21.41 -2.04
CA GLY A 206 -0.79 -21.92 -0.71
C GLY A 206 0.67 -21.70 -0.29
N LEU A 207 1.45 -20.94 -1.06
CA LEU A 207 2.85 -20.60 -0.78
C LEU A 207 3.00 -19.36 0.11
N PHE A 208 1.92 -18.59 0.28
CA PHE A 208 1.84 -17.53 1.27
C PHE A 208 0.58 -17.73 2.13
N PRO A 209 0.63 -17.55 3.45
CA PRO A 209 -0.56 -17.71 4.25
C PRO A 209 -1.63 -16.66 3.90
N ALA A 210 -2.68 -17.05 3.17
CA ALA A 210 -3.73 -16.14 2.68
C ALA A 210 -4.43 -15.35 3.80
N PHE A 211 -4.47 -15.90 5.01
CA PHE A 211 -5.01 -15.20 6.17
C PHE A 211 -4.17 -13.97 6.54
N LEU A 212 -2.87 -13.88 6.22
CA LEU A 212 -2.05 -12.69 6.47
C LEU A 212 -2.53 -11.50 5.62
N ILE A 213 -2.88 -11.76 4.36
CA ILE A 213 -3.49 -10.75 3.48
C ILE A 213 -4.87 -10.35 4.03
N GLY A 214 -5.72 -11.34 4.34
CA GLY A 214 -7.07 -11.08 4.85
C GLY A 214 -7.10 -10.35 6.21
N SER A 215 -6.12 -10.60 7.08
CA SER A 215 -6.04 -9.95 8.40
C SER A 215 -5.47 -8.54 8.35
N MET A 216 -4.68 -8.20 7.32
CA MET A 216 -4.37 -6.80 7.00
C MET A 216 -5.60 -6.04 6.51
N MET A 217 -6.41 -6.67 5.66
CA MET A 217 -7.66 -6.07 5.16
C MET A 217 -8.68 -5.83 6.28
N SER A 218 -8.67 -6.67 7.33
CA SER A 218 -9.56 -6.49 8.49
C SER A 218 -8.99 -5.58 9.59
N GLY A 219 -7.76 -5.08 9.45
CA GLY A 219 -7.12 -4.21 10.45
C GLY A 219 -6.70 -4.92 11.74
N ILE A 220 -6.77 -6.25 11.82
CA ILE A 220 -6.43 -7.02 13.05
C ILE A 220 -4.96 -6.84 13.48
N TRP A 221 -4.10 -6.33 12.59
CA TRP A 221 -2.70 -6.04 12.88
C TRP A 221 -2.44 -4.61 13.35
N ASP A 222 -3.47 -3.76 13.44
CA ASP A 222 -3.36 -2.43 14.03
C ASP A 222 -3.17 -2.57 15.56
N PRO A 223 -2.09 -2.03 16.14
CA PRO A 223 -1.91 -2.02 17.59
C PRO A 223 -3.10 -1.40 18.34
N ALA A 224 -3.82 -0.43 17.75
CA ALA A 224 -5.01 0.15 18.36
C ALA A 224 -6.21 -0.83 18.44
N ILE A 225 -6.22 -1.87 17.59
CA ILE A 225 -7.26 -2.90 17.60
C ILE A 225 -6.88 -4.07 18.53
N THR A 226 -5.58 -4.35 18.70
CA THR A 226 -5.09 -5.46 19.54
C THR A 226 -4.82 -5.06 20.99
N SER A 227 -4.62 -3.77 21.28
CA SER A 227 -4.23 -3.28 22.61
C SER A 227 -5.40 -2.90 23.51
N GLY A 228 -6.66 -3.17 23.12
CA GLY A 228 -7.83 -2.99 23.98
C GLY A 228 -7.98 -1.59 24.63
N ASP A 229 -7.24 -0.58 24.15
CA ASP A 229 -7.37 0.79 24.60
C ASP A 229 -8.44 1.46 23.73
N GLY A 230 -9.66 1.49 24.28
CA GLY A 230 -10.86 2.04 23.64
C GLY A 230 -10.83 3.56 23.38
N THR A 231 -9.75 4.06 22.80
CA THR A 231 -9.60 5.42 22.27
C THR A 231 -9.51 5.37 20.75
N GLY A 232 -10.46 4.66 20.14
CA GLY A 232 -10.79 4.83 18.73
C GLY A 232 -11.78 5.98 18.57
N ASP A 233 -11.28 7.16 18.22
CA ASP A 233 -12.11 8.19 17.54
C ASP A 233 -12.40 7.67 16.14
N GLY A 234 -13.46 6.88 16.04
CA GLY A 234 -13.88 6.19 14.83
C GLY A 234 -15.38 6.01 14.86
N GLY A 235 -16.12 7.07 14.52
CA GLY A 235 -17.54 6.98 14.21
C GLY A 235 -17.77 5.98 13.09
N GLY A 236 -18.22 4.79 13.46
CA GLY A 236 -18.55 3.68 12.56
C GLY A 236 -19.55 2.77 13.24
N ASP A 237 -20.72 2.69 12.62
CA ASP A 237 -21.92 1.95 12.99
C ASP A 237 -21.63 0.54 13.52
N GLY A 238 -22.07 0.26 14.75
CA GLY A 238 -21.87 -1.00 15.44
C GLY A 238 -22.74 -2.11 14.86
N GLY A 239 -22.15 -2.94 14.01
CA GLY A 239 -22.70 -4.23 13.64
C GLY A 239 -22.35 -5.27 14.71
N ASP A 240 -23.37 -5.67 15.47
CA ASP A 240 -23.32 -6.71 16.50
C ASP A 240 -22.61 -7.99 16.03
N ILE A 241 -21.49 -8.33 16.67
CA ILE A 241 -21.01 -9.72 16.75
C ILE A 241 -21.55 -10.28 18.07
N SER A 242 -22.79 -10.76 18.03
CA SER A 242 -23.36 -11.56 19.11
C SER A 242 -22.84 -12.99 19.03
N GLY A 243 -21.91 -13.34 19.92
CA GLY A 243 -21.38 -14.69 20.13
C GLY A 243 -21.51 -15.12 21.59
N THR A 244 -22.70 -15.62 21.95
CA THR A 244 -22.99 -16.68 22.93
C THR A 244 -22.20 -16.77 24.25
N GLY A 245 -22.92 -16.55 25.36
CA GLY A 245 -23.03 -17.54 26.45
C GLY A 245 -22.16 -17.36 27.69
N GLY A 246 -22.77 -16.96 28.80
CA GLY A 246 -22.18 -17.06 30.14
C GLY A 246 -23.01 -16.35 31.22
N ASP A 247 -24.01 -17.05 31.77
CA ASP A 247 -24.70 -16.69 33.01
C ASP A 247 -23.72 -16.49 34.19
N GLY A 248 -23.96 -15.47 35.02
CA GLY A 248 -23.29 -15.36 36.32
C GLY A 248 -23.42 -14.03 37.06
N GLY A 249 -24.55 -13.82 37.75
CA GLY A 249 -24.54 -13.27 39.12
C GLY A 249 -24.46 -11.75 39.33
N ASP A 250 -25.64 -11.15 39.46
CA ASP A 250 -26.07 -10.26 40.55
C ASP A 250 -24.99 -9.78 41.54
N TRP A 251 -24.63 -8.48 41.46
CA TRP A 251 -24.26 -7.67 42.61
C TRP A 251 -24.87 -6.28 42.47
N SER A 252 -25.92 -6.05 43.24
CA SER A 252 -26.53 -4.75 43.48
C SER A 252 -25.71 -3.96 44.50
N ASP A 253 -25.15 -2.81 44.10
CA ASP A 253 -24.66 -1.78 45.03
C ASP A 253 -25.40 -0.45 44.76
N PRO A 254 -26.23 0.05 45.68
CA PRO A 254 -26.84 1.36 45.60
C PRO A 254 -26.18 2.31 46.60
N GLY A 255 -25.41 3.30 46.14
CA GLY A 255 -25.01 4.38 47.03
C GLY A 255 -23.96 5.33 46.49
N GLY A 256 -24.34 6.59 46.23
CA GLY A 256 -23.39 7.69 46.06
C GLY A 256 -23.96 8.83 45.23
N GLY A 257 -24.72 9.72 45.88
CA GLY A 257 -25.37 10.87 45.25
C GLY A 257 -24.46 12.06 44.94
N ASP A 258 -24.97 12.87 44.01
CA ASP A 258 -24.96 14.33 43.88
C ASP A 258 -23.75 15.14 44.40
N ALA A 259 -23.15 15.92 43.49
CA ALA A 259 -23.14 17.38 43.59
C ALA A 259 -22.38 18.06 42.43
N GLY A 260 -23.00 19.10 41.88
CA GLY A 260 -22.26 20.27 41.37
C GLY A 260 -22.27 20.48 39.86
N GLY A 261 -23.30 21.14 39.35
CA GLY A 261 -23.21 21.86 38.07
C GLY A 261 -22.50 23.21 38.25
N ASP A 262 -21.96 23.76 37.16
CA ASP A 262 -22.21 25.15 36.80
C ASP A 262 -21.95 25.39 35.31
N PHE A 263 -22.71 26.34 34.77
CA PHE A 263 -22.75 26.78 33.38
C PHE A 263 -21.74 27.91 33.11
N GLY A 264 -21.26 27.99 31.85
CA GLY A 264 -20.65 29.18 31.25
C GLY A 264 -19.77 28.76 30.06
N GLY A 265 -19.92 29.21 28.81
CA GLY A 265 -20.57 30.40 28.27
C GLY A 265 -19.49 31.32 27.65
N GLY A 266 -19.46 31.43 26.31
CA GLY A 266 -18.63 32.38 25.52
C GLY A 266 -17.15 31.98 25.39
N ASP A 267 -16.41 32.21 24.31
CA ASP A 267 -16.55 33.19 23.24
C ASP A 267 -15.88 32.73 21.94
N ALA A 268 -16.43 33.22 20.83
CA ALA A 268 -15.83 33.18 19.51
C ALA A 268 -14.90 34.38 19.29
N GLY A 269 -13.83 34.18 18.51
CA GLY A 269 -13.20 35.24 17.71
C GLY A 269 -11.70 35.50 17.97
N GLY A 270 -10.95 35.66 16.87
CA GLY A 270 -9.55 36.12 16.84
C GLY A 270 -8.64 35.17 16.06
N ASP A 271 -8.63 35.20 14.73
CA ASP A 271 -7.82 36.09 13.88
C ASP A 271 -6.33 35.69 13.82
N PHE A 272 -5.95 35.02 12.73
CA PHE A 272 -4.58 34.98 12.25
C PHE A 272 -4.57 35.37 10.78
N GLY A 273 -4.09 36.59 10.52
CA GLY A 273 -3.58 37.02 9.22
C GLY A 273 -2.58 36.02 8.66
N GLY A 274 -2.47 35.87 7.35
CA GLY A 274 -2.07 36.93 6.43
C GLY A 274 -0.68 36.57 5.92
N GLY A 275 -0.56 36.23 4.65
CA GLY A 275 0.70 35.85 4.03
C GLY A 275 0.54 35.67 2.53
N ASP A 276 0.87 36.72 1.79
CA ASP A 276 0.90 36.82 0.33
C ASP A 276 1.75 35.70 -0.31
N ALA A 277 1.20 35.06 -1.34
CA ALA A 277 2.00 34.33 -2.33
C ALA A 277 1.74 34.96 -3.70
N GLY A 278 2.73 35.72 -4.16
CA GLY A 278 2.74 36.43 -5.43
C GLY A 278 2.53 35.51 -6.62
N GLY A 279 1.77 36.04 -7.58
CA GLY A 279 1.55 35.42 -8.88
C GLY A 279 2.73 35.58 -9.84
N GLY A 280 2.84 34.58 -10.71
CA GLY A 280 3.09 34.70 -12.15
C GLY A 280 4.39 35.34 -12.63
N ASP A 281 5.28 34.53 -13.21
CA ASP A 281 5.73 34.71 -14.59
C ASP A 281 6.75 33.61 -14.96
N PHE A 282 6.31 32.59 -15.69
CA PHE A 282 7.19 31.79 -16.54
C PHE A 282 6.50 31.56 -17.89
N GLY A 283 6.59 32.58 -18.74
CA GLY A 283 6.41 32.45 -20.18
C GLY A 283 7.62 31.72 -20.77
N GLY A 284 7.37 30.57 -21.38
CA GLY A 284 8.35 29.80 -22.15
C GLY A 284 7.67 29.23 -23.38
N ASP A 285 7.77 29.98 -24.48
CA ASP A 285 7.47 29.57 -25.84
C ASP A 285 8.47 28.49 -26.28
N PHE A 286 7.97 27.31 -26.63
CA PHE A 286 8.68 26.33 -27.44
C PHE A 286 7.73 25.77 -28.50
N GLY A 287 7.57 26.55 -29.57
CA GLY A 287 8.10 26.17 -30.88
C GLY A 287 7.79 24.75 -31.35
N GLY A 288 6.80 24.64 -32.24
CA GLY A 288 6.55 23.47 -33.06
C GLY A 288 7.73 23.12 -33.97
N GLY A 289 7.88 21.83 -34.22
CA GLY A 289 8.82 21.27 -35.18
C GLY A 289 8.31 19.92 -35.65
N ASP A 290 7.86 19.89 -36.90
CA ASP A 290 7.46 18.71 -37.64
C ASP A 290 8.62 17.70 -37.74
N VAL A 291 8.34 16.42 -37.45
CA VAL A 291 9.21 15.31 -37.87
C VAL A 291 8.37 14.26 -38.59
N GLY A 292 8.05 14.58 -39.84
CA GLY A 292 7.73 13.59 -40.86
C GLY A 292 9.03 13.07 -41.48
N GLY A 293 9.27 11.76 -41.36
CA GLY A 293 10.41 11.09 -41.99
C GLY A 293 10.12 9.61 -42.11
N GLY A 294 9.55 9.21 -43.25
CA GLY A 294 9.37 7.81 -43.63
C GLY A 294 10.72 7.18 -43.97
N PHE A 295 10.95 5.99 -43.42
CA PHE A 295 12.08 5.14 -43.80
C PHE A 295 11.60 4.09 -44.79
N ASP A 296 12.08 4.23 -46.03
CA ASP A 296 11.96 3.29 -47.13
C ASP A 296 12.98 2.15 -46.93
N PHE A 297 12.49 0.91 -46.79
CA PHE A 297 13.33 -0.29 -46.74
C PHE A 297 13.62 -0.75 -48.17
N GLY A 298 14.77 -0.30 -48.69
CA GLY A 298 15.40 -0.89 -49.88
C GLY A 298 15.78 -2.34 -49.61
N GLY A 299 15.26 -3.25 -50.44
CA GLY A 299 15.56 -4.66 -50.42
C GLY A 299 17.01 -4.98 -50.81
N PHE A 300 17.51 -6.05 -50.21
CA PHE A 300 18.71 -6.74 -50.66
C PHE A 300 18.36 -8.21 -50.87
N ASP A 301 18.27 -8.59 -52.15
CA ASP A 301 18.56 -9.94 -52.61
C ASP A 301 20.07 -10.16 -52.47
N PHE A 302 20.48 -11.23 -51.76
CA PHE A 302 21.56 -12.17 -52.12
C PHE A 302 21.50 -13.38 -51.18
#